data_AF-B5VFU0-F1
#
_entry.id   AF-B5VFU0-F1
#
_cell.length_a   1.000
_cell.length_b   1.000
_cell.length_c   1.000
_cell.angle_alpha   90.00
_cell.angle_beta   90.00
_cell.angle_gamma   90.00
#
_symmetry.space_group_name_H-M   'P 1'
#
loop_
_entity.id
_entity.type
_entity.pdbx_description
1 polymer ?
#
loop_
_entity_poly.entity_id
_entity_poly.type
_entity_poly.pdbx_seq_one_letter_code
_entity_poly.pdbx_strand_id
1 'polypeptide(L)'
;MLRNTLKCAQLSSKYGFKTTTRTFMTTQPQLNVTDAPPVLFTVQDTARVITLNRPKKLNALNAEMSESMFKTLNEYAKSDTTNLVILKSSNRPRSFCAGGDVATVAIFNFNKEFAKSIKFFTDEYSLNFQIATYLKPIVTFMDGITMGGGVGLSIHTPFRIATENTKWAMPEMDMVFFQM
;
A
#
# COMPACT_ATOMS: atom_id res chain seq x y z
N MET A 1 17.18 -17.74 43.36
CA MET A 1 16.00 -17.07 43.95
C MET A 1 14.84 -17.23 42.96
N LEU A 2 14.16 -18.38 42.90
CA LEU A 2 12.99 -18.80 43.68
C LEU A 2 11.75 -17.91 43.51
N ARG A 3 10.69 -18.56 42.98
CA ARG A 3 9.23 -18.30 43.14
C ARG A 3 8.51 -17.50 42.05
N ASN A 4 7.88 -18.21 41.11
CA ASN A 4 6.41 -18.42 41.15
C ASN A 4 5.91 -19.19 39.92
N THR A 5 5.81 -20.51 40.05
CA THR A 5 4.83 -21.32 39.32
C THR A 5 4.16 -22.26 40.33
N LEU A 6 2.93 -22.65 40.01
CA LEU A 6 2.08 -23.67 40.63
C LEU A 6 0.99 -23.16 41.58
N LYS A 7 -0.25 -23.10 41.05
CA LYS A 7 -1.44 -23.70 41.69
C LYS A 7 -2.61 -23.74 40.70
N CYS A 8 -2.74 -24.84 39.97
CA CYS A 8 -4.02 -25.44 39.58
C CYS A 8 -3.75 -26.75 38.81
N ALA A 9 -3.31 -27.77 39.53
CA ALA A 9 -3.11 -29.10 38.95
C ALA A 9 -3.30 -30.18 40.01
N GLN A 10 -4.46 -30.24 40.65
CA GLN A 10 -4.89 -31.41 41.42
C GLN A 10 -6.41 -31.50 41.37
N LEU A 11 -6.95 -32.25 40.41
CA LEU A 11 -8.24 -32.97 40.47
C LEU A 11 -8.59 -33.51 39.08
N SER A 12 -7.99 -34.65 38.69
CA SER A 12 -8.65 -35.66 37.85
C SER A 12 -7.71 -36.87 37.70
N SER A 13 -7.73 -37.75 38.70
CA SER A 13 -7.25 -39.12 38.59
C SER A 13 -8.40 -40.01 39.04
N LYS A 14 -9.23 -40.45 38.08
CA LYS A 14 -10.15 -41.60 38.27
C LYS A 14 -10.80 -42.17 37.01
N TYR A 15 -10.65 -41.56 35.83
CA TYR A 15 -11.16 -42.14 34.59
C TYR A 15 -10.11 -42.04 33.48
N GLY A 16 -9.67 -43.20 32.97
CA GLY A 16 -8.68 -43.31 31.92
C GLY A 16 -9.17 -42.71 30.61
N PHE A 17 -8.67 -41.51 30.27
CA PHE A 17 -8.69 -40.98 28.93
C PHE A 17 -7.29 -40.49 28.59
N LYS A 18 -6.64 -41.17 27.63
CA LYS A 18 -5.41 -40.67 27.01
C LYS A 18 -5.78 -39.44 26.18
N THR A 19 -5.57 -38.24 26.72
CA THR A 19 -5.69 -37.01 25.94
C THR A 19 -4.48 -36.92 25.01
N THR A 20 -4.65 -37.40 23.78
CA THR A 20 -3.73 -37.08 22.69
C THR A 20 -3.83 -35.59 22.43
N THR A 21 -2.91 -34.80 23.01
CA THR A 21 -2.74 -33.39 22.64
C THR A 21 -2.20 -33.36 21.21
N ARG A 22 -3.12 -33.31 20.23
CA ARG A 22 -2.78 -32.92 18.86
C ARG A 22 -2.43 -31.44 18.90
N THR A 23 -1.13 -31.16 18.99
CA THR A 23 -0.58 -29.84 18.66
C THR A 23 -0.84 -29.61 17.18
N PHE A 24 -1.92 -28.89 16.85
CA PHE A 24 -2.06 -28.31 15.53
C PHE A 24 -1.00 -27.22 15.41
N MET A 25 0.16 -27.59 14.86
CA MET A 25 1.10 -26.61 14.35
C MET A 25 0.39 -25.91 13.19
N THR A 26 -0.15 -24.72 13.45
CA THR A 26 -0.56 -23.78 12.42
C THR A 26 0.73 -23.31 11.76
N THR A 27 1.19 -24.05 10.75
CA THR A 27 2.25 -23.58 9.85
C THR A 27 1.64 -22.43 9.06
N GLN A 28 1.66 -21.22 9.61
CA GLN A 28 1.49 -20.04 8.77
C GLN A 28 2.69 -20.04 7.81
N PRO A 29 2.46 -20.01 6.49
CA PRO A 29 3.56 -19.87 5.57
C PRO A 29 4.21 -18.51 5.85
N GLN A 30 5.44 -18.53 6.37
CA GLN A 30 6.33 -17.38 6.33
C GLN A 30 6.56 -17.06 4.85
N LEU A 31 5.78 -16.12 4.32
CA LEU A 31 6.05 -15.53 3.02
C LEU A 31 7.39 -14.81 3.14
N ASN A 32 8.39 -15.28 2.38
CA ASN A 32 9.65 -14.57 2.21
C ASN A 32 9.35 -13.12 1.81
N VAL A 33 9.81 -12.17 2.62
CA VAL A 33 9.48 -10.73 2.56
C VAL A 33 10.13 -10.02 1.34
N THR A 34 10.56 -10.77 0.33
CA THR A 34 11.33 -10.25 -0.81
C THR A 34 10.58 -10.23 -2.14
N ASP A 35 9.46 -10.96 -2.31
CA ASP A 35 8.73 -11.05 -3.60
C ASP A 35 7.28 -10.55 -3.54
N ALA A 36 6.89 -9.81 -2.49
CA ALA A 36 5.55 -9.24 -2.43
C ALA A 36 5.38 -8.15 -3.52
N PRO A 37 4.28 -8.13 -4.27
CA PRO A 37 4.07 -7.14 -5.31
C PRO A 37 3.99 -5.73 -4.71
N PRO A 38 4.40 -4.70 -5.47
CA PRO A 38 4.50 -3.34 -4.95
C PRO A 38 3.13 -2.70 -4.69
N VAL A 39 2.06 -3.26 -5.25
CA VAL A 39 0.66 -2.91 -4.98
C VAL A 39 -0.11 -4.19 -4.70
N LEU A 40 -0.95 -4.17 -3.67
CA LEU A 40 -1.86 -5.27 -3.33
C LEU A 40 -3.30 -4.86 -3.63
N PHE A 41 -4.03 -5.73 -4.32
CA PHE A 41 -5.44 -5.54 -4.66
C PHE A 41 -6.27 -6.54 -3.87
N THR A 42 -7.22 -6.04 -3.08
CA THR A 42 -8.09 -6.87 -2.24
C THR A 42 -9.54 -6.46 -2.41
N VAL A 43 -10.45 -7.40 -2.18
CA VAL A 43 -11.89 -7.15 -2.25
C VAL A 43 -12.43 -7.05 -0.83
N GLN A 44 -13.13 -5.96 -0.55
CA GLN A 44 -13.82 -5.76 0.73
C GLN A 44 -15.29 -5.52 0.41
N ASP A 45 -16.08 -6.59 0.43
CA ASP A 45 -17.51 -6.55 0.08
C ASP A 45 -17.72 -5.90 -1.31
N THR A 46 -18.42 -4.76 -1.37
CA THR A 46 -18.67 -4.00 -2.61
C THR A 46 -17.53 -3.03 -2.98
N ALA A 47 -16.53 -2.90 -2.11
CA ALA A 47 -15.35 -2.06 -2.33
C ALA A 47 -14.18 -2.85 -2.90
N ARG A 48 -13.33 -2.15 -3.65
CA ARG A 48 -12.02 -2.64 -4.07
C ARG A 48 -10.95 -1.83 -3.37
N VAL A 49 -9.99 -2.51 -2.77
CA VAL A 49 -8.97 -1.88 -1.92
C VAL A 49 -7.61 -2.04 -2.58
N ILE A 50 -7.01 -0.91 -2.92
CA ILE A 50 -5.66 -0.79 -3.47
C ILE A 50 -4.74 -0.38 -2.32
N THR A 51 -3.78 -1.26 -2.00
CA THR A 51 -2.82 -1.05 -0.90
C THR A 51 -1.42 -0.87 -1.46
N LEU A 52 -0.82 0.30 -1.22
CA LEU A 52 0.58 0.55 -1.59
C LEU A 52 1.52 -0.23 -0.67
N ASN A 53 2.35 -1.08 -1.25
CA ASN A 53 3.14 -2.10 -0.55
C ASN A 53 4.64 -2.02 -0.87
N ARG A 54 5.23 -0.83 -0.68
CA ARG A 54 6.70 -0.62 -0.73
C ARG A 54 7.19 0.07 0.53
N PRO A 55 6.99 -0.52 1.72
CA PRO A 55 7.20 0.17 2.99
C PRO A 55 8.65 0.60 3.23
N LYS A 56 9.63 -0.13 2.68
CA LYS A 56 11.07 0.20 2.76
C LYS A 56 11.43 1.51 2.04
N LYS A 57 10.69 1.85 0.98
CA LYS A 57 10.84 3.09 0.19
C LYS A 57 9.70 4.08 0.48
N LEU A 58 9.07 3.99 1.66
CA LEU A 58 7.97 4.86 2.07
C LEU A 58 6.80 4.91 1.05
N ASN A 59 6.58 3.80 0.34
CA ASN A 59 5.60 3.67 -0.75
C ASN A 59 5.79 4.65 -1.91
N ALA A 60 7.03 5.05 -2.21
CA ALA A 60 7.32 5.82 -3.40
C ALA A 60 6.81 5.09 -4.67
N LEU A 61 6.21 5.82 -5.61
CA LEU A 61 5.66 5.28 -6.85
C LEU A 61 6.77 4.92 -7.84
N ASN A 62 6.66 3.76 -8.48
CA ASN A 62 7.47 3.38 -9.63
C ASN A 62 6.57 3.11 -10.85
N ALA A 63 7.15 2.91 -12.02
CA ALA A 63 6.39 2.68 -13.26
C ALA A 63 5.48 1.45 -13.16
N GLU A 64 5.96 0.36 -12.55
CA GLU A 64 5.19 -0.87 -12.37
C GLU A 64 3.94 -0.67 -11.50
N MET A 65 4.06 0.09 -10.40
CA MET A 65 2.92 0.47 -9.55
C MET A 65 1.92 1.30 -10.34
N SER A 66 2.38 2.32 -11.06
CA SER A 66 1.50 3.20 -11.82
C SER A 66 0.74 2.43 -12.90
N GLU A 67 1.44 1.56 -13.64
CA GLU A 67 0.86 0.75 -14.70
C GLU A 67 -0.14 -0.30 -14.16
N SER A 68 0.23 -0.99 -13.08
CA SER A 68 -0.67 -1.98 -12.45
C SER A 68 -1.93 -1.32 -11.89
N MET A 69 -1.81 -0.21 -11.17
CA MET A 69 -2.95 0.56 -10.69
C MET A 69 -3.82 1.06 -11.83
N PHE A 70 -3.23 1.58 -12.90
CA PHE A 70 -3.97 2.09 -14.06
C PHE A 70 -4.80 1.00 -14.74
N LYS A 71 -4.21 -0.18 -14.94
CA LYS A 71 -4.90 -1.35 -15.51
C LYS A 71 -6.05 -1.80 -14.62
N THR A 72 -5.81 -1.97 -13.32
CA THR A 72 -6.84 -2.41 -12.38
C THR A 72 -7.98 -1.39 -12.24
N LEU A 73 -7.68 -0.08 -12.23
CA LEU A 73 -8.71 0.95 -12.23
C LEU A 73 -9.56 0.91 -13.50
N ASN A 74 -8.99 0.59 -14.66
CA ASN A 74 -9.78 0.39 -15.89
C ASN A 74 -10.69 -0.83 -15.79
N GLU A 75 -10.24 -1.93 -15.19
CA GLU A 75 -11.05 -3.12 -14.96
C GLU A 75 -12.21 -2.82 -13.98
N TYR A 76 -11.92 -2.10 -12.90
CA TYR A 76 -12.91 -1.69 -11.91
C TYR A 76 -13.93 -0.71 -12.46
N ALA A 77 -13.53 0.15 -13.40
CA ALA A 77 -14.45 1.06 -14.08
C ALA A 77 -15.50 0.27 -14.89
N LYS A 78 -15.08 -0.82 -15.54
CA LYS A 78 -15.94 -1.69 -16.36
C LYS A 78 -16.79 -2.67 -15.55
N SER A 79 -16.42 -2.98 -14.31
CA SER A 79 -17.11 -3.99 -13.50
C SER A 79 -18.28 -3.41 -12.70
N ASP A 80 -19.49 -3.92 -12.88
CA ASP A 80 -20.67 -3.51 -12.11
C ASP A 80 -20.61 -3.90 -10.62
N THR A 81 -19.72 -4.83 -10.27
CA THR A 81 -19.55 -5.30 -8.88
C THR A 81 -18.71 -4.36 -8.02
N THR A 82 -18.03 -3.39 -8.62
CA THR A 82 -17.21 -2.41 -7.92
C THR A 82 -18.00 -1.12 -7.76
N ASN A 83 -18.44 -0.84 -6.53
CA ASN A 83 -19.18 0.38 -6.21
C ASN A 83 -18.24 1.52 -5.79
N LEU A 84 -17.15 1.19 -5.10
CA LEU A 84 -16.17 2.18 -4.64
C LEU A 84 -14.77 1.59 -4.60
N VAL A 85 -13.78 2.47 -4.70
CA VAL A 85 -12.36 2.12 -4.60
C VAL A 85 -11.76 2.79 -3.37
N ILE A 86 -10.93 2.06 -2.63
CA ILE A 86 -10.22 2.55 -1.45
C ILE A 86 -8.73 2.52 -1.74
N LEU A 87 -8.04 3.65 -1.60
CA LEU A 87 -6.59 3.75 -1.61
C LEU A 87 -6.08 3.79 -0.17
N LYS A 88 -5.18 2.88 0.19
CA LYS A 88 -4.54 2.84 1.51
C LYS A 88 -3.07 2.42 1.43
N SER A 89 -2.36 2.55 2.54
CA SER A 89 -0.96 2.14 2.68
C SER A 89 -0.81 0.87 3.52
N SER A 90 0.19 0.06 3.19
CA SER A 90 0.62 -1.11 3.96
C SER A 90 1.30 -0.76 5.29
N ASN A 91 1.98 0.39 5.39
CA ASN A 91 2.81 0.77 6.54
C ASN A 91 2.33 2.03 7.26
N ARG A 92 1.02 2.27 7.29
CA ARG A 92 0.42 3.18 8.26
C ARG A 92 0.89 2.84 9.68
N PRO A 93 1.19 3.82 10.54
CA PRO A 93 1.02 5.27 10.34
C PRO A 93 2.22 5.99 9.70
N ARG A 94 3.25 5.28 9.21
CA ARG A 94 4.53 5.88 8.80
C ARG A 94 4.44 6.67 7.50
N SER A 95 3.86 6.09 6.45
CA SER A 95 3.76 6.72 5.13
C SER A 95 2.50 6.26 4.43
N PHE A 96 1.81 7.18 3.76
CA PHE A 96 0.86 6.81 2.72
C PHE A 96 1.63 6.59 1.41
N CYS A 97 2.22 7.65 0.87
CA CYS A 97 3.07 7.67 -0.31
C CYS A 97 3.97 8.93 -0.27
N ALA A 98 5.28 8.74 -0.27
CA ALA A 98 6.26 9.83 -0.14
C ALA A 98 6.74 10.42 -1.47
N GLY A 99 6.03 10.18 -2.58
CA GLY A 99 6.32 10.75 -3.90
C GLY A 99 6.59 9.71 -4.97
N GLY A 100 7.04 10.15 -6.15
CA GLY A 100 7.62 9.28 -7.16
C GLY A 100 9.02 8.81 -6.78
N ASP A 101 9.48 7.67 -7.30
CA ASP A 101 10.85 7.16 -7.13
C ASP A 101 11.82 7.97 -8.03
N VAL A 102 11.92 9.29 -7.76
CA VAL A 102 12.71 10.26 -8.55
C VAL A 102 14.20 9.91 -8.53
N ALA A 103 14.68 9.25 -7.47
CA ALA A 103 16.04 8.71 -7.44
C ALA A 103 16.31 7.73 -8.59
N THR A 104 15.33 6.88 -8.91
CA THR A 104 15.43 5.94 -10.04
C THR A 104 15.42 6.69 -11.38
N VAL A 105 14.60 7.73 -11.50
CA VAL A 105 14.56 8.61 -12.68
C VAL A 105 15.89 9.34 -12.88
N ALA A 106 16.50 9.84 -11.81
CA ALA A 106 17.80 10.49 -11.86
C ALA A 106 18.90 9.52 -12.35
N ILE A 107 18.88 8.27 -11.90
CA ILE A 107 19.80 7.21 -12.37
C ILE A 107 19.58 6.92 -13.87
N PHE A 108 18.33 6.80 -14.33
CA PHE A 108 18.04 6.62 -15.76
C PHE A 108 18.57 7.80 -16.59
N ASN A 109 18.36 9.04 -16.13
CA ASN A 109 18.86 10.22 -16.83
C ASN A 109 20.40 10.27 -16.86
N PHE A 110 21.06 9.91 -15.76
CA PHE A 110 22.52 9.83 -15.69
C PHE A 110 23.07 8.81 -16.70
N ASN A 111 22.40 7.65 -16.83
CA ASN A 111 22.75 6.60 -17.80
C ASN A 111 22.27 6.88 -19.23
N LYS A 112 21.72 8.08 -19.51
CA LYS A 112 21.13 8.47 -20.80
C LYS A 112 19.94 7.61 -21.25
N GLU A 113 19.27 6.94 -20.33
CA GLU A 113 18.06 6.14 -20.56
C GLU A 113 16.78 6.99 -20.51
N PHE A 114 16.77 8.13 -21.22
CA PHE A 114 15.70 9.13 -21.13
C PHE A 114 14.31 8.57 -21.44
N ALA A 115 14.22 7.58 -22.33
CA ALA A 115 12.95 6.93 -22.67
C ALA A 115 12.27 6.28 -21.46
N LYS A 116 13.04 5.70 -20.52
CA LYS A 116 12.49 5.11 -19.29
C LYS A 116 11.95 6.17 -18.34
N SER A 117 12.67 7.28 -18.21
CA SER A 117 12.23 8.43 -17.42
C SER A 117 10.94 9.03 -17.95
N ILE A 118 10.86 9.25 -19.27
CA ILE A 118 9.66 9.77 -19.93
C ILE A 118 8.48 8.80 -19.75
N LYS A 119 8.71 7.48 -19.91
CA LYS A 119 7.69 6.48 -19.67
C LYS A 119 7.17 6.54 -18.23
N PHE A 120 8.05 6.64 -17.22
CA PHE A 120 7.62 6.74 -15.82
C PHE A 120 6.67 7.93 -15.60
N PHE A 121 7.04 9.13 -16.06
CA PHE A 121 6.17 10.29 -15.93
C PHE A 121 4.87 10.12 -16.72
N THR A 122 4.94 9.56 -17.93
CA THR A 122 3.73 9.28 -18.74
C THR A 122 2.76 8.37 -17.99
N ASP A 123 3.26 7.31 -17.36
CA ASP A 123 2.45 6.37 -16.58
C ASP A 123 1.87 7.05 -15.32
N GLU A 124 2.66 7.85 -14.60
CA GLU A 124 2.22 8.59 -13.40
C GLU A 124 1.13 9.63 -13.73
N TYR A 125 1.35 10.48 -14.74
CA TYR A 125 0.35 11.47 -15.15
C TYR A 125 -0.91 10.82 -15.73
N SER A 126 -0.78 9.72 -16.46
CA SER A 126 -1.94 8.99 -16.98
C SER A 126 -2.79 8.41 -15.85
N LEU A 127 -2.15 7.90 -14.80
CA LEU A 127 -2.83 7.42 -13.60
C LEU A 127 -3.53 8.57 -12.86
N ASN A 128 -2.85 9.70 -12.65
CA ASN A 128 -3.43 10.87 -11.99
C ASN A 128 -4.66 11.39 -12.77
N PHE A 129 -4.57 11.46 -14.09
CA PHE A 129 -5.68 11.85 -14.95
C PHE A 129 -6.86 10.87 -14.86
N GLN A 130 -6.58 9.57 -14.84
CA GLN A 130 -7.61 8.54 -14.68
C GLN A 130 -8.31 8.67 -13.32
N ILE A 131 -7.57 8.93 -12.24
CA ILE A 131 -8.14 9.17 -10.90
C ILE A 131 -9.00 10.43 -10.88
N ALA A 132 -8.56 11.51 -11.53
CA ALA A 132 -9.28 12.77 -11.59
C ALA A 132 -10.61 12.68 -12.36
N THR A 133 -10.64 11.87 -13.41
CA THR A 133 -11.82 11.69 -14.29
C THR A 133 -12.63 10.44 -13.95
N TYR A 134 -12.32 9.78 -12.83
CA TYR A 134 -12.92 8.52 -12.46
C TYR A 134 -14.39 8.71 -12.04
N LEU A 135 -15.29 7.93 -12.64
CA LEU A 135 -16.74 8.08 -12.42
C LEU A 135 -17.22 7.47 -11.10
N LYS A 136 -16.51 6.46 -10.59
CA LYS A 136 -16.87 5.79 -9.34
C LYS A 136 -16.17 6.46 -8.15
N PRO A 137 -16.79 6.49 -6.96
CA PRO A 137 -16.15 7.04 -5.77
C PRO A 137 -14.80 6.38 -5.47
N ILE A 138 -13.75 7.19 -5.38
CA ILE A 138 -12.45 6.79 -4.83
C ILE A 138 -12.26 7.49 -3.48
N VAL A 139 -11.93 6.72 -2.45
CA VAL A 139 -11.64 7.19 -1.10
C VAL A 139 -10.16 6.95 -0.78
N THR A 140 -9.44 8.00 -0.44
CA THR A 140 -8.00 7.92 -0.14
C THR A 140 -7.73 8.15 1.34
N PHE A 141 -7.10 7.17 1.99
CA PHE A 141 -6.60 7.28 3.36
C PHE A 141 -5.17 7.80 3.38
N MET A 142 -5.00 9.09 3.70
CA MET A 142 -3.71 9.77 3.76
C MET A 142 -3.03 9.58 5.12
N ASP A 143 -3.04 8.35 5.65
CA ASP A 143 -2.46 8.02 6.97
C ASP A 143 -0.93 7.90 6.88
N GLY A 144 -0.24 8.96 7.30
CA GLY A 144 1.21 9.12 7.24
C GLY A 144 1.68 10.18 6.25
N ILE A 145 2.96 10.11 5.87
CA ILE A 145 3.59 11.02 4.89
C ILE A 145 2.90 10.91 3.53
N THR A 146 2.49 12.05 2.97
CA THR A 146 1.83 12.19 1.66
C THR A 146 2.51 13.34 0.91
N MET A 147 3.38 13.01 -0.04
CA MET A 147 4.20 13.99 -0.78
C MET A 147 4.25 13.65 -2.27
N GLY A 148 4.47 14.65 -3.14
CA GLY A 148 4.61 14.49 -4.61
C GLY A 148 3.58 13.58 -5.26
N GLY A 149 4.01 12.49 -5.88
CA GLY A 149 3.10 11.48 -6.46
C GLY A 149 2.01 10.97 -5.50
N GLY A 150 2.26 10.94 -4.19
CA GLY A 150 1.22 10.64 -3.18
C GLY A 150 0.16 11.72 -3.03
N VAL A 151 0.54 12.99 -3.25
CA VAL A 151 -0.39 14.10 -3.39
C VAL A 151 -1.20 13.94 -4.68
N GLY A 152 -0.57 13.59 -5.80
CA GLY A 152 -1.27 13.29 -7.06
C GLY A 152 -2.35 12.22 -6.90
N LEU A 153 -2.04 11.11 -6.22
CA LEU A 153 -3.01 10.06 -5.94
C LEU A 153 -4.18 10.50 -5.04
N SER A 154 -3.97 11.47 -4.17
CA SER A 154 -4.98 11.88 -3.18
C SER A 154 -5.81 13.06 -3.66
N ILE A 155 -5.18 14.16 -4.11
CA ILE A 155 -5.82 15.46 -4.40
C ILE A 155 -6.92 15.37 -5.47
N HIS A 156 -6.78 14.42 -6.40
CA HIS A 156 -7.76 14.20 -7.47
C HIS A 156 -8.98 13.38 -7.03
N THR A 157 -8.91 12.69 -5.88
CA THR A 157 -10.04 11.90 -5.37
C THR A 157 -11.02 12.79 -4.60
N PRO A 158 -12.35 12.64 -4.77
CA PRO A 158 -13.32 13.49 -4.09
C PRO A 158 -13.34 13.27 -2.56
N PHE A 159 -13.00 12.07 -2.09
CA PHE A 159 -12.98 11.72 -0.68
C PHE A 159 -11.54 11.47 -0.20
N ARG A 160 -11.02 12.41 0.59
CA ARG A 160 -9.67 12.37 1.16
C ARG A 160 -9.75 12.39 2.66
N ILE A 161 -9.22 11.37 3.31
CA ILE A 161 -9.26 11.20 4.76
C ILE A 161 -7.87 11.47 5.32
N ALA A 162 -7.73 12.58 6.03
CA ALA A 162 -6.56 12.90 6.83
C ALA A 162 -6.69 12.29 8.24
N THR A 163 -5.55 12.01 8.85
CA THR A 163 -5.40 11.46 10.21
C THR A 163 -4.41 12.35 10.98
N GLU A 164 -4.24 12.11 12.27
CA GLU A 164 -3.22 12.76 13.10
C GLU A 164 -1.78 12.54 12.60
N ASN A 165 -1.56 11.49 11.79
CA ASN A 165 -0.24 11.14 11.25
C ASN A 165 0.02 11.77 9.87
N THR A 166 -0.99 12.43 9.27
CA THR A 166 -0.88 12.98 7.92
C THR A 166 0.14 14.10 7.87
N LYS A 167 1.18 13.92 7.03
CA LYS A 167 2.16 14.96 6.72
C LYS A 167 2.11 15.25 5.23
N TRP A 168 1.41 16.31 4.87
CA TRP A 168 1.21 16.72 3.48
C TRP A 168 2.24 17.78 3.09
N ALA A 169 2.99 17.56 2.00
CA ALA A 169 3.95 18.54 1.48
C ALA A 169 4.24 18.34 -0.02
N MET A 170 4.71 19.39 -0.67
CA MET A 170 5.21 19.40 -2.05
C MET A 170 6.67 19.89 -2.08
N PRO A 171 7.64 19.03 -1.69
CA PRO A 171 9.06 19.40 -1.60
C PRO A 171 9.83 19.27 -2.93
N GLU A 172 9.15 19.28 -4.08
CA GLU A 172 9.78 19.12 -5.41
C GLU A 172 10.80 20.23 -5.69
N MET A 173 10.54 21.45 -5.20
CA MET A 173 11.42 22.60 -5.39
C MET A 173 12.78 22.43 -4.71
N ASP A 174 12.84 21.73 -3.57
CA ASP A 174 14.12 21.41 -2.89
C ASP A 174 14.99 20.47 -3.72
N MET A 175 14.37 19.69 -4.61
CA MET A 175 15.04 18.81 -5.57
C MET A 175 15.22 19.47 -6.95
N VAL A 176 14.99 20.79 -7.05
CA VAL A 176 15.06 21.56 -8.30
C VAL A 176 14.14 20.96 -9.37
N PHE A 177 12.98 20.49 -8.94
CA PHE A 177 11.95 19.93 -9.79
C PHE A 177 10.65 20.74 -9.65
N PHE A 178 9.81 20.74 -10.68
CA PHE A 178 8.54 21.48 -10.65
C PHE A 178 7.44 20.66 -9.97
N GLN A 179 6.39 21.33 -9.51
CA GLN A 179 5.23 20.65 -8.91
C GLN A 179 4.43 19.90 -9.98
N MET A 180 4.21 18.61 -9.76
CA MET A 180 3.45 17.71 -10.64
C MET A 180 1.99 17.57 -10.23
#